data_AF-A0A1W9PFC3-F1
#
_entry.id   AF-A0A1W9PFC3-F1
#
_cell.length_a   1.000
_cell.length_b   1.000
_cell.length_c   1.000
_cell.angle_alpha   90.00
_cell.angle_beta   90.00
_cell.angle_gamma   90.00
#
_symmetry.space_group_name_H-M   'P 1'
#
loop_
_entity.id
_entity.type
_entity.pdbx_description
1 polymer ?
#
loop_
_entity_poly.entity_id
_entity_poly.type
_entity_poly.pdbx_seq_one_letter_code
_entity_poly.pdbx_strand_id
1 'polypeptide(L)'
;MWNHWIFEISGYLRNLWITIFLGFGCSFLGYSLITNSLRFFKTGSVSMALVGEPVLGVLWSVILLKETPTIYQVAGLVISGIGLMIFYKVLKI
;
A
#
# COMPACT_ATOMS: atom_id res chain seq x y z
N MET A 1 -7.91 13.13 -38.40
CA MET A 1 -8.73 12.00 -37.93
C MET A 1 -7.88 10.79 -37.48
N TRP A 2 -6.71 10.52 -38.10
CA TRP A 2 -5.81 9.42 -37.70
C TRP A 2 -4.97 9.65 -36.42
N ASN A 3 -4.70 10.90 -36.03
CA ASN A 3 -3.87 11.18 -34.85
C ASN A 3 -4.53 10.79 -33.52
N HIS A 4 -5.86 10.77 -33.43
CA HIS A 4 -6.58 10.41 -32.20
C HIS A 4 -6.34 8.95 -31.78
N TRP A 5 -6.37 8.02 -32.76
CA TRP A 5 -6.14 6.59 -32.53
C TRP A 5 -4.72 6.27 -32.05
N ILE A 6 -3.72 7.03 -32.53
CA ILE A 6 -2.32 6.84 -32.17
C ILE A 6 -2.07 7.26 -30.71
N PHE A 7 -2.71 8.34 -30.25
CA PHE A 7 -2.65 8.77 -28.85
C PHE A 7 -3.38 7.80 -27.90
N GLU A 8 -4.50 7.21 -28.31
CA GLU A 8 -5.23 6.20 -27.53
C GLU A 8 -4.43 4.90 -27.34
N ILE A 9 -3.80 4.40 -28.41
CA ILE A 9 -2.95 3.19 -28.35
C ILE A 9 -1.72 3.43 -27.47
N SER A 10 -1.08 4.61 -27.60
CA SER A 10 0.06 4.98 -26.74
C SER A 10 -0.34 5.09 -25.26
N GLY A 11 -1.53 5.64 -24.97
CA GLY A 11 -2.10 5.67 -23.62
C GLY A 11 -2.37 4.29 -23.04
N TYR A 12 -2.94 3.38 -23.85
CA TYR A 12 -3.24 2.01 -23.45
C TYR A 12 -1.97 1.21 -23.12
N LEU A 13 -0.93 1.31 -23.96
CA LEU A 13 0.35 0.62 -23.73
C LEU A 13 1.01 1.05 -22.41
N ARG A 14 0.94 2.36 -22.09
CA ARG A 14 1.48 2.90 -20.84
C ARG A 14 0.73 2.38 -19.61
N ASN A 15 -0.61 2.36 -19.66
CA ASN A 15 -1.42 1.85 -18.57
C ASN A 15 -1.18 0.35 -18.33
N LEU A 16 -0.97 -0.41 -19.41
CA LEU A 16 -0.68 -1.84 -19.35
C LEU A 16 0.66 -2.12 -18.68
N TRP A 17 1.70 -1.33 -18.98
CA TRP A 17 2.99 -1.38 -18.29
C TRP A 17 2.88 -1.06 -16.79
N ILE A 18 2.15 0.00 -16.43
CA ILE A 18 1.94 0.37 -15.03
C ILE A 18 1.19 -0.75 -14.28
N THR A 19 0.20 -1.36 -14.92
CA THR A 19 -0.59 -2.45 -14.34
C THR A 19 0.24 -3.70 -14.11
N ILE A 20 1.11 -4.06 -15.06
CA ILE A 20 2.04 -5.19 -14.90
C ILE A 20 3.01 -4.92 -13.75
N PHE A 21 3.58 -3.71 -13.67
CA PHE A 21 4.49 -3.36 -12.58
C PHE A 21 3.81 -3.35 -11.21
N LEU A 22 2.59 -2.82 -11.10
CA LEU A 22 1.82 -2.85 -9.85
C LEU A 22 1.43 -4.27 -9.46
N GLY A 23 0.90 -5.05 -10.40
CA GLY A 23 0.41 -6.40 -10.13
C GLY A 23 1.54 -7.40 -9.85
N PHE A 24 2.60 -7.39 -10.66
CA PHE A 24 3.72 -8.31 -10.49
C PHE A 24 4.72 -7.82 -9.44
N GLY A 25 4.90 -6.51 -9.28
CA GLY A 25 5.74 -5.96 -8.23
C GLY A 25 5.01 -6.02 -6.89
N CYS A 26 4.05 -5.13 -6.68
CA CYS A 26 3.43 -4.91 -5.38
C CYS A 26 2.64 -6.12 -4.87
N SER A 27 1.78 -6.71 -5.71
CA SER A 27 0.89 -7.79 -5.24
C SER A 27 1.62 -9.12 -5.04
N PHE A 28 2.49 -9.49 -5.98
CA PHE A 28 3.25 -10.75 -5.85
C PHE A 28 4.32 -10.67 -4.76
N LEU A 29 5.10 -9.57 -4.67
CA LEU A 29 6.05 -9.41 -3.55
C LEU A 29 5.32 -9.34 -2.23
N GLY A 30 4.22 -8.58 -2.13
CA GLY A 30 3.43 -8.47 -0.90
C GLY A 30 2.98 -9.85 -0.41
N TYR A 31 2.35 -10.64 -1.28
CA TYR A 31 1.85 -11.97 -0.91
C TYR A 31 2.97 -12.96 -0.58
N SER A 32 4.08 -12.89 -1.30
CA SER A 32 5.27 -13.72 -1.07
C SER A 32 5.92 -13.37 0.27
N LEU A 33 6.10 -12.08 0.59
CA LEU A 33 6.65 -11.59 1.85
C LEU A 33 5.77 -11.95 3.05
N ILE A 34 4.44 -11.82 2.91
CA ILE A 34 3.48 -12.21 3.95
C ILE A 34 3.57 -13.72 4.20
N THR A 35 3.50 -14.52 3.14
CA THR A 35 3.59 -15.99 3.23
C THR A 35 4.91 -16.45 3.86
N ASN A 36 6.03 -15.81 3.50
CA ASN A 36 7.32 -16.13 4.09
C ASN A 36 7.39 -15.67 5.56
N SER A 37 6.85 -14.49 5.88
CA SER A 37 6.83 -13.98 7.26
C SER A 37 5.99 -14.86 8.18
N LEU A 38 4.89 -15.46 7.71
CA LEU A 38 4.11 -16.42 8.49
C LEU A 38 4.87 -17.72 8.82
N ARG A 39 5.92 -18.07 8.07
CA ARG A 39 6.77 -19.23 8.38
C ARG A 39 7.77 -18.96 9.50
N PHE A 40 8.18 -17.70 9.70
CA PHE A 40 9.22 -17.32 10.65
C PHE A 40 8.71 -16.54 11.87
N PHE A 41 7.58 -15.84 11.75
CA PHE A 41 7.00 -15.01 12.80
C PHE A 41 5.55 -15.41 13.13
N LYS A 42 5.19 -15.26 14.39
CA LYS A 42 3.82 -15.48 14.90
C LYS A 42 2.86 -14.54 14.16
N THR A 43 1.70 -15.06 13.73
CA THR A 43 0.71 -14.37 12.90
C THR A 43 0.39 -12.94 13.34
N GLY A 44 0.44 -12.66 14.65
CA GLY A 44 0.23 -11.30 15.18
C GLY A 44 1.20 -10.25 14.64
N SER A 45 2.49 -10.56 14.50
CA SER A 45 3.49 -9.58 14.00
C SER A 45 3.30 -9.26 12.52
N VAL A 46 2.88 -10.24 11.72
CA VAL A 46 2.61 -10.06 10.29
C VAL A 46 1.35 -9.22 10.07
N SER A 47 0.29 -9.46 10.85
CA SER A 47 -0.92 -8.64 10.81
C SER A 47 -0.64 -7.17 11.17
N MET A 48 0.30 -6.90 12.08
CA MET A 48 0.67 -5.52 12.37
C MET A 48 1.52 -4.85 11.29
N ALA A 49 2.34 -5.60 10.55
CA ALA A 49 3.00 -5.05 9.38
C ALA A 49 1.97 -4.61 8.31
N LEU A 50 0.88 -5.36 8.14
CA LEU A 50 -0.23 -5.01 7.24
C LEU A 50 -0.97 -3.74 7.67
N VAL A 51 -1.11 -3.49 8.98
CA VAL A 51 -1.68 -2.23 9.50
C VAL A 51 -0.79 -1.02 9.15
N GLY A 52 0.50 -1.25 8.89
CA GLY A 52 1.43 -0.22 8.41
C GLY A 52 1.17 0.21 6.95
N GLU A 53 0.63 -0.66 6.10
CA GLU A 53 0.34 -0.36 4.69
C GLU A 53 -0.62 0.83 4.51
N PRO A 54 -1.79 0.92 5.17
CA PRO A 54 -2.66 2.08 5.07
C PRO A 54 -2.03 3.35 5.66
N VAL A 55 -1.19 3.21 6.69
CA VAL A 55 -0.46 4.37 7.27
C VAL A 55 0.54 4.93 6.28
N LEU A 56 1.35 4.06 5.67
CA LEU A 56 2.29 4.42 4.61
C LEU A 56 1.56 4.94 3.37
N GLY A 57 0.41 4.37 3.02
CA GLY A 57 -0.43 4.82 1.90
C GLY A 57 -0.93 6.25 2.06
N VAL A 58 -1.44 6.61 3.25
CA VAL A 58 -1.85 7.99 3.55
C VAL A 58 -0.63 8.92 3.56
N LEU A 59 0.49 8.49 4.13
CA LEU A 59 1.73 9.28 4.14
C LEU A 59 2.22 9.56 2.71
N TRP A 60 2.22 8.55 1.84
CA TRP A 60 2.64 8.68 0.45
C TRP A 60 1.66 9.50 -0.38
N SER A 61 0.36 9.42 -0.08
CA SER A 61 -0.67 10.27 -0.70
C SER A 61 -0.42 11.75 -0.40
N VAL A 62 -0.09 12.10 0.84
CA VAL A 62 0.24 13.49 1.21
C VAL A 62 1.54 13.95 0.52
N ILE A 63 2.56 13.09 0.45
CA ILE A 63 3.88 13.45 -0.09
C ILE A 63 3.87 13.56 -1.63
N LEU A 64 3.33 12.56 -2.34
CA LEU A 64 3.36 12.51 -3.80
C LEU A 64 2.19 13.25 -4.46
N LEU A 65 0.97 13.08 -3.95
CA LEU A 65 -0.23 13.65 -4.57
C LEU A 65 -0.56 15.05 -4.04
N LYS A 66 0.02 15.47 -2.90
CA LYS A 66 -0.27 16.76 -2.23
C LYS A 66 -1.77 17.00 -1.99
N GLU A 67 -2.57 15.95 -1.99
CA GLU A 67 -4.00 16.03 -1.71
C GLU A 67 -4.21 16.32 -0.22
N THR A 68 -5.16 17.18 0.09
CA THR A 68 -5.57 17.43 1.47
C THR A 68 -6.24 16.16 2.01
N PRO A 69 -5.62 15.45 2.98
CA PRO A 69 -6.14 14.19 3.47
C PRO A 69 -7.52 14.43 4.09
N THR A 70 -8.48 13.60 3.70
CA THR A 70 -9.86 13.69 4.18
C THR A 70 -9.92 13.35 5.68
N ILE A 71 -10.86 13.93 6.42
CA ILE A 71 -11.07 13.68 7.86
C ILE A 71 -11.13 12.18 8.19
N TYR A 72 -11.74 11.37 7.31
CA TYR A 72 -11.80 9.92 7.46
C TYR A 72 -10.45 9.21 7.28
N GLN A 73 -9.57 9.70 6.40
CA GLN A 73 -8.20 9.18 6.27
C GLN A 73 -7.37 9.50 7.50
N VAL A 74 -7.52 10.71 8.05
CA VAL A 74 -6.84 11.12 9.29
C VAL A 74 -7.32 10.25 10.46
N ALA A 75 -8.63 10.02 10.58
CA ALA A 75 -9.18 9.12 11.60
C ALA A 75 -8.62 7.69 11.45
N GLY A 76 -8.58 7.16 10.22
CA GLY A 76 -7.98 5.85 9.94
C GLY A 76 -6.49 5.78 10.30
N LEU A 77 -5.72 6.82 9.98
CA LEU A 77 -4.30 6.91 10.34
C LEU A 77 -4.09 6.90 11.86
N VAL A 78 -4.89 7.66 12.60
CA VAL A 78 -4.81 7.73 14.06
C VAL A 78 -5.19 6.41 14.70
N ILE A 79 -6.28 5.77 14.25
CA ILE A 79 -6.73 4.47 14.76
C ILE A 79 -5.68 3.38 14.50
N SER A 80 -5.16 3.30 13.27
CA SER A 80 -4.10 2.36 12.91
C SER A 80 -2.80 2.62 13.69
N GLY A 81 -2.43 3.90 13.88
CA GLY A 81 -1.26 4.29 14.67
C GLY A 81 -1.37 3.90 16.15
N ILE A 82 -2.55 4.12 16.75
CA ILE A 82 -2.82 3.70 18.14
C ILE A 82 -2.79 2.17 18.24
N GLY A 83 -3.39 1.45 17.29
CA GLY A 83 -3.34 -0.01 17.23
C GLY A 83 -1.90 -0.53 17.19
N LEU A 84 -1.06 0.06 16.35
CA LEU A 84 0.36 -0.29 16.25
C LEU A 84 1.12 -0.03 17.58
N MET A 85 0.88 1.12 18.21
CA MET A 85 1.50 1.51 19.49
C MET A 85 1.13 0.56 20.63
N ILE A 86 -0.15 0.17 20.73
CA ILE A 86 -0.63 -0.78 21.74
C ILE A 86 0.02 -2.14 21.51
N PHE A 87 0.11 -2.59 20.27
CA PHE A 87 0.70 -3.87 19.94
C PHE A 87 2.21 -3.91 20.17
N TYR A 88 2.94 -2.84 19.85
CA TYR A 88 4.35 -2.72 20.20
C TYR A 88 4.58 -2.83 21.71
N LYS A 89 3.70 -2.20 22.52
CA LYS A 89 3.73 -2.34 23.98
C LYS A 89 3.39 -3.77 24.46
N VAL A 90 2.44 -4.44 23.81
CA VAL A 90 2.05 -5.83 24.13
C VAL A 90 3.14 -6.83 23.76
N LEU A 91 3.87 -6.59 22.67
CA LEU A 91 4.93 -7.49 22.21
C LEU A 91 6.20 -7.43 23.07
N LYS A 92 6.34 -6.41 23.94
CA LYS A 92 7.40 -6.24 24.95
C LYS A 92 8.78 -6.72 24.46
N ILE A 93 9.27 -6.06 23.40
CA ILE A 93 10.71 -5.91 23.17
C ILE A 93 11.22 -4.89 24.19
#